data_AF-A0A3D3AEK5-F1
#
_entry.id   AF-A0A3D3AEK5-F1
#
_cell.length_a   1.000
_cell.length_b   1.000
_cell.length_c   1.000
_cell.angle_alpha   90.00
_cell.angle_beta   90.00
_cell.angle_gamma   90.00
#
_symmetry.space_group_name_H-M   'P 1'
#
loop_
_entity.id
_entity.type
_entity.pdbx_description
1 polymer ?
#
loop_
_entity_poly.entity_id
_entity_poly.type
_entity_poly.pdbx_seq_one_letter_code
_entity_poly.pdbx_strand_id
1 'polypeptide(L)'
;MPEVLSQNEIDALLTALSSGEVNIDENTSEDKHKVRKYDFKRPNKFSKEHIRTLERVHDNFVRIASNYLSAHLRSSVQMKVISVEQITFEEFIHSIPNPTILITFYLDPFPGIMLFETGPQFVLQVIDILFGGKGENIIKTREFTEIEK
;
A
#
# COMPACT_ATOMS: atom_id res chain seq x y z
N MET A 1 7.63 -5.40 -12.77
CA MET A 1 8.84 -5.99 -13.38
C MET A 1 8.56 -6.11 -14.87
N PRO A 2 9.39 -5.56 -15.76
CA PRO A 2 9.17 -5.66 -17.20
C PRO A 2 9.28 -7.14 -17.60
N GLU A 3 8.31 -7.61 -18.38
CA GLU A 3 8.18 -9.00 -18.81
C GLU A 3 9.33 -9.31 -19.77
N VAL A 4 10.37 -9.99 -19.26
CA VAL A 4 11.52 -10.40 -20.07
C VAL A 4 11.07 -11.59 -20.90
N LEU A 5 10.87 -11.36 -22.19
CA LEU A 5 10.52 -12.41 -23.15
C LEU A 5 11.57 -13.52 -23.11
N SER A 6 11.10 -14.76 -23.16
CA SER A 6 11.97 -15.93 -23.24
C SER A 6 12.67 -15.98 -24.60
N GLN A 7 13.87 -16.56 -24.65
CA GLN A 7 14.65 -16.66 -25.88
C GLN A 7 13.88 -17.32 -27.05
N ASN A 8 12.98 -18.25 -26.72
CA ASN A 8 12.12 -18.93 -27.69
C ASN A 8 11.10 -17.98 -28.36
N GLU A 9 10.62 -16.96 -27.64
CA GLU A 9 9.69 -15.97 -28.19
C GLU A 9 10.41 -14.98 -29.12
N ILE A 10 11.68 -14.68 -28.81
CA ILE A 10 12.55 -13.84 -29.66
C ILE A 10 12.80 -14.54 -31.01
N ASP A 11 13.13 -15.83 -30.97
CA ASP A 11 13.42 -16.61 -32.17
C ASP A 11 12.16 -16.80 -33.04
N ALA A 12 10.98 -16.98 -32.41
CA ALA A 12 9.71 -17.06 -33.12
C ALA A 12 9.37 -15.75 -33.85
N LEU A 13 9.61 -14.59 -33.21
CA LEU A 13 9.38 -13.28 -33.80
C LEU A 13 10.36 -12.96 -34.95
N LEU A 14 11.64 -13.32 -34.79
CA LEU A 14 12.66 -13.16 -35.84
C LEU A 14 12.35 -13.99 -37.08
N THR A 15 11.85 -15.21 -36.88
CA THR A 15 11.48 -16.10 -37.97
C THR A 15 10.24 -15.58 -38.70
N ALA A 16 9.23 -15.10 -37.97
CA ALA A 16 8.02 -14.50 -38.54
C ALA A 16 8.29 -13.19 -39.31
N LEU A 17 9.26 -12.39 -38.87
CA LEU A 17 9.73 -11.19 -39.58
C LEU A 17 10.49 -11.52 -40.87
N SER A 18 11.24 -12.63 -40.89
CA SER A 18 12.06 -13.01 -42.06
C SER A 18 11.29 -13.76 -43.14
N SER A 19 10.21 -14.46 -42.80
CA SER A 19 9.41 -15.23 -43.77
C SER A 19 8.29 -14.40 -44.42
N GLY A 20 7.90 -13.25 -43.85
CA GLY A 20 6.80 -12.43 -44.36
C GLY A 20 5.41 -13.08 -44.28
N GLU A 21 5.33 -14.31 -43.77
CA GLU A 21 4.11 -15.05 -43.57
C GLU A 21 3.75 -14.99 -42.09
N VAL A 22 2.88 -14.03 -41.74
CA VAL A 22 2.16 -14.10 -40.47
C VAL A 22 1.06 -15.14 -40.63
N ASN A 23 1.40 -16.42 -40.47
CA ASN A 23 0.40 -17.43 -40.17
C ASN A 23 -0.15 -17.11 -38.79
N ILE A 24 -1.26 -16.35 -38.76
CA ILE A 24 -2.17 -16.31 -37.62
C ILE A 24 -2.91 -17.64 -37.65
N ASP A 25 -2.16 -18.74 -37.46
CA ASP A 25 -2.77 -19.99 -37.08
C ASP A 25 -3.49 -19.69 -35.77
N GLU A 26 -4.80 -19.85 -35.82
CA GLU A 26 -5.72 -19.81 -34.71
C GLU A 26 -5.26 -20.83 -33.66
N ASN A 27 -4.26 -20.44 -32.87
CA ASN A 27 -4.15 -20.89 -31.50
C ASN A 27 -5.31 -20.24 -30.76
N THR A 28 -6.52 -20.75 -31.00
CA THR A 28 -7.45 -21.10 -29.93
C THR A 28 -6.72 -22.05 -28.98
N SER A 29 -5.69 -21.55 -28.31
CA SER A 29 -5.32 -22.06 -27.01
C SER A 29 -6.51 -21.73 -26.14
N GLU A 30 -7.43 -22.69 -26.08
CA GLU A 30 -8.37 -22.92 -24.99
C GLU A 30 -7.87 -22.18 -23.76
N ASP A 31 -8.70 -21.30 -23.21
CA ASP A 31 -8.47 -20.57 -21.97
C ASP A 31 -7.63 -21.41 -21.01
N LYS A 32 -6.29 -21.25 -21.08
CA LYS A 32 -5.37 -21.92 -20.18
C LYS A 32 -5.77 -21.31 -18.86
N HIS A 33 -6.58 -22.06 -18.12
CA HIS A 33 -7.05 -21.71 -16.79
C HIS A 33 -5.87 -21.04 -16.13
N LYS A 34 -5.97 -19.74 -15.82
CA LYS A 34 -4.86 -19.01 -15.21
C LYS A 34 -4.60 -19.68 -13.87
N VAL A 35 -3.73 -20.69 -13.87
CA VAL A 35 -3.37 -21.48 -12.69
C VAL A 35 -2.58 -20.54 -11.82
N ARG A 36 -3.27 -19.93 -10.86
CA ARG A 36 -2.61 -19.14 -9.82
C ARG A 36 -2.00 -20.12 -8.84
N LYS A 37 -0.68 -20.09 -8.68
CA LYS A 37 0.01 -20.80 -7.61
C LYS A 37 -0.59 -20.32 -6.29
N TYR A 38 -1.27 -21.22 -5.58
CA TYR A 38 -1.84 -20.95 -4.27
C TYR A 38 -0.84 -21.41 -3.22
N ASP A 39 -0.40 -20.49 -2.36
CA ASP A 39 0.48 -20.84 -1.25
C ASP A 39 -0.37 -21.41 -0.10
N PHE A 40 -0.41 -22.75 -0.01
CA PHE A 40 -1.11 -23.45 1.07
C PHE A 40 -0.53 -23.17 2.46
N LYS A 41 0.70 -22.66 2.57
CA LYS A 41 1.29 -22.24 3.85
C LYS A 41 0.74 -20.89 4.33
N ARG A 42 0.13 -20.11 3.43
CA ARG A 42 -0.42 -18.78 3.69
C ARG A 42 -1.85 -18.70 3.17
N PRO A 43 -2.79 -19.45 3.76
CA PRO A 43 -4.18 -19.37 3.34
C PRO A 43 -4.70 -17.95 3.55
N ASN A 44 -5.33 -17.38 2.51
CA ASN A 44 -6.08 -16.14 2.66
C ASN A 44 -7.22 -16.40 3.64
N LYS A 45 -7.14 -15.78 4.83
CA LYS A 45 -8.13 -15.97 5.89
C LYS A 45 -9.39 -15.16 5.60
N PHE A 46 -9.26 -14.09 4.83
CA PHE A 46 -10.36 -13.22 4.43
C PHE A 46 -10.77 -13.45 2.98
N SER A 47 -12.08 -13.43 2.73
CA SER A 47 -12.63 -13.43 1.38
C SER A 47 -12.36 -12.08 0.70
N LYS A 48 -12.44 -12.05 -0.63
CA LYS A 48 -12.33 -10.78 -1.39
C LYS A 48 -13.41 -9.77 -0.99
N GLU A 49 -14.57 -10.25 -0.57
CA GLU A 49 -15.68 -9.40 -0.11
C GLU A 49 -15.36 -8.73 1.23
N HIS A 50 -14.72 -9.45 2.16
CA HIS A 50 -14.25 -8.85 3.42
C HIS A 50 -13.22 -7.76 3.18
N ILE A 51 -12.25 -7.98 2.27
CA ILE A 51 -11.24 -6.96 1.92
C ILE A 51 -11.91 -5.71 1.31
N ARG A 52 -12.85 -5.89 0.37
CA ARG A 52 -13.62 -4.76 -0.20
C ARG A 52 -14.44 -4.01 0.85
N THR A 53 -14.92 -4.70 1.86
CA THR A 53 -15.66 -4.07 2.96
C THR A 53 -14.72 -3.21 3.80
N LEU A 54 -13.52 -3.72 4.11
CA LEU A 54 -12.48 -2.96 4.79
C LEU A 54 -12.02 -1.76 3.98
N GLU A 55 -11.84 -1.88 2.66
CA GLU A 55 -11.52 -0.74 1.78
C GLU A 55 -12.54 0.39 1.94
N ARG A 56 -13.84 0.08 1.89
CA ARG A 56 -14.90 1.10 2.08
C ARG A 56 -14.87 1.76 3.45
N VAL A 57 -14.58 0.98 4.50
CA VAL A 57 -14.42 1.52 5.86
C VAL A 57 -13.24 2.49 5.91
N HIS A 58 -12.11 2.14 5.31
CA HIS A 58 -10.94 3.00 5.26
C HIS A 58 -11.17 4.24 4.39
N ASP A 59 -11.88 4.13 3.26
CA ASP A 59 -12.25 5.28 2.43
C ASP A 59 -13.07 6.30 3.21
N ASN A 60 -14.03 5.83 4.00
CA ASN A 60 -14.84 6.69 4.86
C ASN A 60 -13.99 7.33 5.98
N PHE A 61 -13.16 6.51 6.65
CA PHE A 61 -12.24 6.99 7.68
C PHE A 61 -11.31 8.09 7.16
N VAL A 62 -10.67 7.87 6.01
CA VAL A 62 -9.74 8.80 5.37
C VAL A 62 -10.43 10.12 5.03
N ARG A 63 -11.68 10.10 4.56
CA ARG A 63 -12.47 11.32 4.34
C ARG A 63 -12.71 12.09 5.64
N ILE A 64 -13.05 11.41 6.72
CA ILE A 64 -13.27 12.05 8.04
C ILE A 64 -11.95 12.61 8.58
N ALA A 65 -10.88 11.83 8.54
CA ALA A 65 -9.55 12.21 9.03
C ALA A 65 -8.98 13.40 8.24
N SER A 66 -9.11 13.39 6.90
CA SER A 66 -8.69 14.49 6.03
C SER A 66 -9.39 15.80 6.39
N ASN A 67 -10.71 15.76 6.59
CA ASN A 67 -11.49 16.94 7.00
C ASN A 67 -11.09 17.42 8.39
N TYR A 68 -10.95 16.48 9.34
CA TYR A 68 -10.55 16.80 10.71
C TYR A 68 -9.17 17.46 10.76
N LEU A 69 -8.17 16.85 10.13
CA LEU A 69 -6.81 17.39 10.07
C LEU A 69 -6.78 18.74 9.35
N SER A 70 -7.54 18.90 8.26
CA SER A 70 -7.58 20.17 7.54
C SER A 70 -8.13 21.31 8.41
N ALA A 71 -9.21 21.03 9.15
CA ALA A 71 -9.80 22.00 10.07
C ALA A 71 -8.86 22.31 11.25
N HIS A 72 -8.23 21.28 11.82
CA HIS A 72 -7.36 21.41 12.99
C HIS A 72 -6.06 22.15 12.67
N LEU A 73 -5.43 21.83 11.54
CA LEU A 73 -4.15 22.40 11.11
C LEU A 73 -4.32 23.71 10.34
N ARG A 74 -5.55 24.10 9.98
CA ARG A 74 -5.86 25.26 9.13
C ARG A 74 -5.08 25.23 7.79
N SER A 75 -4.82 24.03 7.29
CA SER A 75 -4.09 23.75 6.05
C SER A 75 -4.81 22.64 5.29
N SER A 76 -4.67 22.59 3.96
CA SER A 76 -5.32 21.56 3.15
C SER A 76 -4.61 20.21 3.31
N VAL A 77 -5.29 19.23 3.90
CA VAL A 77 -4.77 17.86 4.07
C VAL A 77 -5.58 16.91 3.22
N GLN A 78 -4.94 16.28 2.24
CA GLN A 78 -5.56 15.26 1.39
C GLN A 78 -5.04 13.88 1.78
N MET A 79 -5.96 12.96 2.03
CA MET A 79 -5.61 11.57 2.30
C MET A 79 -6.38 10.66 1.33
N LYS A 80 -5.77 9.53 0.95
CA LYS A 80 -6.38 8.50 0.09
C LYS A 80 -5.94 7.11 0.54
N VAL A 81 -6.83 6.13 0.41
CA VAL A 81 -6.47 4.72 0.58
C VAL A 81 -5.68 4.27 -0.64
N ILE A 82 -4.53 3.63 -0.42
CA ILE A 82 -3.68 3.10 -1.50
C ILE A 82 -3.98 1.63 -1.74
N SER A 83 -3.97 0.83 -0.68
CA SER A 83 -4.34 -0.58 -0.72
C SER A 83 -4.82 -1.05 0.65
N VAL A 84 -5.55 -2.16 0.66
CA VAL A 84 -5.87 -2.95 1.86
C VAL A 84 -5.43 -4.37 1.60
N GLU A 85 -4.47 -4.86 2.38
CA GLU A 85 -3.80 -6.12 2.14
C GLU A 85 -3.78 -6.98 3.41
N GLN A 86 -3.84 -8.30 3.22
CA GLN A 86 -3.62 -9.26 4.30
C GLN A 86 -2.16 -9.69 4.27
N ILE A 87 -1.39 -9.29 5.28
CA ILE A 87 0.01 -9.68 5.45
C ILE A 87 0.23 -10.33 6.82
N THR A 88 1.32 -11.08 6.98
CA THR A 88 1.71 -11.60 8.29
C THR A 88 2.28 -10.49 9.16
N PHE A 89 2.21 -10.65 10.49
CA PHE A 89 2.76 -9.65 11.41
C PHE A 89 4.27 -9.45 11.23
N GLU A 90 5.00 -10.53 10.98
CA GLU A 90 6.45 -10.48 10.73
C GLU A 90 6.78 -9.65 9.48
N GLU A 91 6.02 -9.81 8.40
CA GLU A 91 6.18 -9.00 7.19
C GLU A 91 5.84 -7.53 7.43
N PHE A 92 4.78 -7.25 8.20
CA PHE A 92 4.43 -5.89 8.57
C PHE A 92 5.58 -5.23 9.33
N ILE A 93 6.10 -5.86 10.39
CA ILE A 93 7.20 -5.30 11.18
C ILE A 93 8.47 -5.09 10.35
N HIS A 94 8.81 -6.00 9.44
CA HIS A 94 9.97 -5.83 8.54
C HIS A 94 9.75 -4.76 7.45
N SER A 95 8.49 -4.40 7.14
CA SER A 95 8.17 -3.35 6.17
C SER A 95 8.28 -1.93 6.74
N ILE A 96 8.30 -1.80 8.07
CA ILE A 96 8.30 -0.50 8.74
C ILE A 96 9.68 0.16 8.66
N PRO A 97 9.77 1.45 8.24
CA PRO A 97 11.03 2.17 8.23
C PRO A 97 11.53 2.43 9.66
N ASN A 98 12.85 2.52 9.82
CA ASN A 98 13.49 2.90 11.07
C ASN A 98 14.25 4.23 10.89
N PRO A 99 13.89 5.31 11.60
CA PRO A 99 12.87 5.39 12.66
C PRO A 99 11.44 5.59 12.13
N THR A 100 10.46 5.23 12.96
CA THR A 100 9.03 5.49 12.73
C THR A 100 8.31 5.88 14.02
N ILE A 101 7.08 6.36 13.92
CA ILE A 101 6.11 6.42 15.01
C ILE A 101 5.13 5.27 14.87
N LEU A 102 5.10 4.40 15.87
CA LEU A 102 4.15 3.29 15.96
C LEU A 102 3.26 3.49 17.20
N ILE A 103 1.95 3.61 16.97
CA ILE A 103 0.94 3.83 18.00
C ILE A 103 0.15 2.54 18.21
N THR A 104 0.08 2.07 19.45
CA THR A 104 -0.79 0.96 19.86
C THR A 104 -2.05 1.51 20.50
N PHE A 105 -3.22 1.02 20.09
CA PHE A 105 -4.50 1.42 20.69
C PHE A 105 -5.49 0.26 20.74
N TYR A 106 -6.53 0.40 21.57
CA TYR A 106 -7.64 -0.54 21.65
C TYR A 106 -8.86 0.09 20.97
N LEU A 107 -9.67 -0.72 20.30
CA LEU A 107 -10.89 -0.28 19.64
C LEU A 107 -12.07 -1.06 20.22
N ASP A 108 -12.83 -0.48 21.14
CA ASP A 108 -14.05 -1.10 21.66
C ASP A 108 -15.11 -1.24 20.53
N PRO A 109 -15.81 -2.38 20.37
CA PRO A 109 -15.82 -3.60 21.19
C PRO A 109 -14.86 -4.71 20.73
N PHE A 110 -13.89 -4.40 19.86
CA PHE A 110 -12.98 -5.40 19.31
C PHE A 110 -11.92 -5.82 20.34
N PRO A 111 -11.73 -7.14 20.53
CA PRO A 111 -10.66 -7.64 21.37
C PRO A 111 -9.31 -7.48 20.67
N GLY A 112 -8.29 -7.06 21.42
CA GLY A 112 -6.90 -7.00 20.96
C GLY A 112 -6.37 -5.59 20.71
N ILE A 113 -5.08 -5.53 20.38
CA ILE A 113 -4.35 -4.29 20.15
C ILE A 113 -4.32 -4.02 18.64
N MET A 114 -4.65 -2.79 18.26
CA MET A 114 -4.47 -2.25 16.93
C MET A 114 -3.17 -1.45 16.85
N LEU A 115 -2.59 -1.40 15.67
CA LEU A 115 -1.38 -0.63 15.37
C LEU A 115 -1.68 0.42 14.31
N PHE A 116 -1.13 1.61 14.52
CA PHE A 116 -1.11 2.69 13.54
C PHE A 116 0.33 3.19 13.38
N GLU A 117 0.86 3.13 12.18
CA GLU A 117 2.22 3.59 11.87
C GLU A 117 2.15 4.89 11.05
N THR A 118 3.10 5.78 11.30
CA THR A 118 3.27 6.98 10.49
C THR A 118 4.73 7.43 10.45
N GLY A 119 5.15 7.94 9.29
CA GLY A 119 6.50 8.42 9.08
C GLY A 119 6.82 9.68 9.90
N PRO A 120 8.03 9.82 10.47
CA PRO A 120 8.41 10.96 11.31
C PRO A 120 8.26 12.31 10.62
N GLN A 121 8.51 12.36 9.30
CA GLN A 121 8.43 13.59 8.51
C GLN A 121 7.02 14.20 8.54
N PHE A 122 5.97 13.37 8.43
CA PHE A 122 4.59 13.86 8.47
C PHE A 122 4.28 14.45 9.85
N VAL A 123 4.64 13.74 10.92
CA VAL A 123 4.37 14.19 12.29
C VAL A 123 5.14 15.45 12.64
N LEU A 124 6.41 15.57 12.24
CA LEU A 124 7.20 16.78 12.46
C LEU A 124 6.62 17.99 11.72
N GLN A 125 6.08 17.81 10.51
CA GLN A 125 5.37 18.87 9.80
C GLN A 125 4.07 19.28 10.51
N VAL A 126 3.33 18.31 11.03
CA VAL A 126 2.13 18.57 11.84
C VAL A 126 2.50 19.39 13.09
N ILE A 127 3.56 19.00 13.80
CA ILE A 127 4.06 19.72 14.98
C ILE A 127 4.50 21.14 14.62
N ASP A 128 5.24 21.33 13.52
CA ASP A 128 5.66 22.65 13.04
C ASP A 128 4.45 23.57 12.87
N ILE A 129 3.38 23.10 12.23
CA ILE A 129 2.14 23.87 12.06
C ILE A 129 1.48 24.18 13.41
N LEU A 130 1.41 23.21 14.32
CA LEU A 130 0.82 23.40 15.64
C LEU A 130 1.59 24.43 16.48
N PHE A 131 2.90 24.56 16.29
CA PHE A 131 3.75 25.56 16.93
C PHE A 131 3.79 26.91 16.18
N GLY A 132 2.96 27.09 15.15
CA GLY A 132 2.83 28.33 14.39
C GLY A 132 3.76 28.46 13.18
N GLY A 133 4.45 27.39 12.82
CA GLY A 133 5.21 27.25 11.59
C GLY A 133 4.32 27.05 10.35
N LYS A 134 4.95 26.83 9.20
CA LYS A 134 4.25 26.70 7.90
C LYS A 134 4.09 25.25 7.45
N GLY A 135 4.79 24.29 8.05
CA GLY A 135 4.76 22.88 7.64
C GLY A 135 5.47 22.59 6.31
N GLU A 136 6.11 23.59 5.70
CA GLU A 136 6.81 23.48 4.41
C GLU A 136 8.23 22.92 4.55
N ASN A 137 8.76 22.89 5.78
CA ASN A 137 10.13 22.46 6.03
C ASN A 137 10.26 20.94 5.88
N ILE A 138 11.25 20.51 5.11
CA ILE A 138 11.74 19.13 5.17
C ILE A 138 12.60 19.06 6.42
N ILE A 139 12.09 18.43 7.47
CA ILE A 139 12.75 18.34 8.76
C ILE A 139 13.60 17.08 8.73
N LYS A 140 14.90 17.20 8.99
CA LYS A 140 15.74 16.00 9.08
C LYS A 140 15.17 15.08 10.15
N THR A 141 14.94 13.83 9.77
CA THR A 141 14.47 12.79 10.68
C THR A 141 15.38 12.72 11.90
N ARG A 142 14.81 12.97 13.08
CA ARG A 142 15.45 12.89 14.38
C ARG A 142 14.51 12.20 15.37
N GLU A 143 15.04 11.86 16.53
CA GLU A 143 14.18 11.41 17.63
C GLU A 143 13.26 12.53 18.11
N PHE A 144 12.04 12.14 18.47
CA PHE A 144 11.04 13.03 19.07
C PHE A 144 11.42 13.36 20.51
N THR A 145 11.28 14.63 20.88
CA THR A 145 11.43 15.08 22.28
C THR A 145 10.22 14.67 23.12
N GLU A 146 10.33 14.74 24.44
CA GLU A 146 9.22 14.39 25.35
C GLU A 146 7.97 15.28 25.18
N ILE A 147 8.11 16.49 24.63
CA ILE A 147 6.97 17.38 24.34
C ILE A 147 6.26 16.95 23.04
N GLU A 148 6.99 16.30 22.14
CA GLU A 148 6.50 15.92 20.82
C GLU A 148 5.94 14.49 20.76
N LYS A 149 6.18 13.68 21.80
CA LYS A 149 5.62 12.33 21.99
C LYS A 149 4.23 12.42 22.62
#